data_AF-K1Z2L9-F1
#
_entry.id   AF-K1Z2L9-F1
#
_cell.length_a   1.000
_cell.length_b   1.000
_cell.length_c   1.000
_cell.angle_alpha   90.00
_cell.angle_beta   90.00
_cell.angle_gamma   90.00
#
_symmetry.space_group_name_H-M   'P 1'
#
loop_
_entity.id
_entity.type
_entity.pdbx_description
1 polymer ?
#
loop_
_entity_poly.entity_id
_entity_poly.type
_entity_poly.pdbx_seq_one_letter_code
_entity_poly.pdbx_strand_id
1 'polypeptide(L)'
;MNYKHHIIHNFPPNYPFWKKILANIIFFFGGMIVHKRKNLLNNWDFIRATHKLKEGDVVLVGGMRRVVSFVIGIPINHCLIYRGKRRFVHSVADGVEYASFHDVFCEYDTMAVLRPKNISQSAVVKAIEFAEQQVGKPYNYDLLKTKNDAFCCTQLVDGCYKNVGFDCGLKSEDLIKPTDFINEAFETIFVSHNLKFNNGKFELLENISNK
;
A
#
# COMPACT_ATOMS: atom_id res chain seq x y z
N MET A 1 -9.30 -4.87 -8.48
CA MET A 1 -9.23 -5.89 -7.44
C MET A 1 -10.61 -6.03 -6.86
N ASN A 2 -11.29 -7.10 -7.26
CA ASN A 2 -12.52 -7.50 -6.62
C ASN A 2 -12.05 -8.48 -5.55
N TYR A 3 -11.93 -8.07 -4.28
CA TYR A 3 -11.62 -8.98 -3.18
C TYR A 3 -12.83 -9.90 -2.95
N LYS A 4 -13.03 -10.81 -3.89
CA LYS A 4 -13.99 -11.89 -3.77
C LYS A 4 -13.46 -12.80 -2.68
N HIS A 5 -14.33 -13.18 -1.75
CA HIS A 5 -13.99 -14.18 -0.74
C HIS A 5 -13.40 -15.40 -1.43
N HIS A 6 -12.15 -15.68 -1.14
CA HIS A 6 -11.43 -16.83 -1.67
C HIS A 6 -10.40 -17.28 -0.64
N ILE A 7 -9.84 -18.46 -0.90
CA ILE A 7 -8.82 -19.06 -0.05
C ILE A 7 -7.46 -18.58 -0.56
N ILE A 8 -6.66 -18.02 0.34
CA ILE A 8 -5.27 -17.66 0.05
C ILE A 8 -4.52 -18.97 -0.15
N HIS A 9 -3.88 -19.13 -1.30
CA HIS A 9 -3.05 -20.29 -1.61
C HIS A 9 -1.55 -19.97 -1.62
N ASN A 10 -1.21 -18.70 -1.84
CA ASN A 10 0.18 -18.25 -2.00
C ASN A 10 0.83 -17.94 -0.65
N PHE A 11 1.35 -18.97 0.01
CA PHE A 11 2.07 -18.84 1.28
C PHE A 11 3.58 -19.07 1.12
N PRO A 12 4.42 -18.48 1.99
CA PRO A 12 5.86 -18.76 2.00
C PRO A 12 6.18 -20.26 2.13
N PRO A 13 7.32 -20.71 1.58
CA PRO A 13 7.83 -22.06 1.83
C PRO A 13 7.92 -22.33 3.33
N ASN A 14 7.52 -23.52 3.77
CA ASN A 14 7.52 -23.94 5.18
C ASN A 14 6.62 -23.11 6.12
N TYR A 15 5.65 -22.34 5.59
CA TYR A 15 4.70 -21.62 6.44
C TYR A 15 3.80 -22.62 7.23
N PRO A 16 3.71 -22.54 8.58
CA PRO A 16 3.01 -23.55 9.38
C PRO A 16 1.53 -23.71 8.98
N PHE A 17 1.06 -24.95 8.90
CA PHE A 17 -0.31 -25.26 8.46
C PHE A 17 -1.39 -24.55 9.29
N TRP A 18 -1.26 -24.55 10.61
CA TRP A 18 -2.21 -23.84 11.49
C TRP A 18 -2.22 -22.32 11.24
N LYS A 19 -1.07 -21.72 10.87
CA LYS A 19 -1.00 -20.31 10.48
C LYS A 19 -1.66 -20.04 9.13
N LYS A 20 -1.61 -20.99 8.18
CA LYS A 20 -2.36 -20.90 6.90
C LYS A 20 -3.86 -20.88 7.16
N ILE A 21 -4.35 -21.75 8.05
CA ILE A 21 -5.76 -21.79 8.44
C ILE A 21 -6.16 -20.48 9.10
N LEU A 22 -5.40 -20.03 10.11
CA LEU A 22 -5.68 -18.79 10.81
C LEU A 22 -5.67 -17.57 9.87
N ALA A 23 -4.71 -17.49 8.94
CA ALA A 23 -4.65 -16.42 7.95
C ALA A 23 -5.88 -16.41 7.02
N ASN A 24 -6.34 -17.58 6.58
CA ASN A 24 -7.57 -17.70 5.79
C ASN A 24 -8.83 -17.31 6.57
N ILE A 25 -8.92 -17.67 7.86
CA ILE A 25 -10.00 -17.24 8.75
C ILE A 25 -9.98 -15.71 8.90
N ILE A 26 -8.84 -15.13 9.23
CA ILE A 26 -8.67 -13.67 9.38
C ILE A 26 -8.98 -12.97 8.06
N PHE A 27 -8.56 -13.50 6.92
CA PHE A 27 -8.87 -12.92 5.60
C PHE A 27 -10.36 -12.97 5.29
N PHE A 28 -11.00 -14.11 5.56
CA PHE A 28 -12.42 -14.30 5.31
C PHE A 28 -13.26 -13.33 6.15
N PHE A 29 -13.04 -13.26 7.46
CA PHE A 29 -13.77 -12.37 8.36
C PHE A 29 -13.30 -10.92 8.26
N GLY A 30 -12.00 -10.68 8.07
CA GLY A 30 -11.40 -9.36 7.94
C GLY A 30 -11.74 -8.67 6.62
N GLY A 31 -12.02 -9.45 5.57
CA GLY A 31 -12.54 -8.97 4.29
C GLY A 31 -14.03 -8.64 4.31
N MET A 32 -14.76 -8.93 5.38
CA MET A 32 -16.17 -8.59 5.49
C MET A 32 -16.34 -7.07 5.49
N ILE A 33 -17.21 -6.60 4.59
CA ILE A 33 -17.57 -5.19 4.49
C ILE A 33 -18.55 -4.88 5.62
N VAL A 34 -18.13 -4.05 6.58
CA VAL A 34 -18.95 -3.68 7.76
C VAL A 34 -20.08 -2.72 7.37
N HIS A 35 -19.79 -1.81 6.44
CA HIS A 35 -20.77 -0.87 5.91
C HIS A 35 -20.62 -0.72 4.40
N LYS A 36 -21.71 -0.96 3.67
CA LYS A 36 -21.80 -0.65 2.24
C LYS A 36 -21.97 0.86 2.06
N ARG A 37 -20.88 1.60 2.17
CA ARG A 37 -20.84 3.05 1.89
C ARG A 37 -20.14 3.34 0.57
N LYS A 38 -20.40 4.53 0.01
CA LYS A 38 -19.69 5.02 -1.16
C LYS A 38 -18.20 5.21 -0.83
N ASN A 39 -17.36 5.04 -1.84
CA ASN A 39 -15.94 5.36 -1.74
C ASN A 39 -15.80 6.86 -1.40
N LEU A 40 -14.91 7.19 -0.46
CA LEU A 40 -14.69 8.59 -0.07
C LEU A 40 -13.82 9.38 -1.06
N LEU A 41 -13.09 8.72 -1.96
CA LEU A 41 -12.41 9.37 -3.08
C LEU A 41 -13.43 9.79 -4.15
N ASN A 42 -13.23 10.96 -4.75
CA ASN A 42 -14.11 11.49 -5.79
C ASN A 42 -13.39 11.64 -7.14
N ASN A 43 -14.15 11.87 -8.22
CA ASN A 43 -13.58 11.99 -9.57
C ASN A 43 -12.50 13.09 -9.69
N TRP A 44 -12.55 14.14 -8.87
CA TRP A 44 -11.50 15.17 -8.85
C TRP A 44 -10.19 14.63 -8.27
N ASP A 45 -10.23 13.81 -7.23
CA ASP A 45 -9.04 13.11 -6.74
C ASP A 45 -8.45 12.22 -7.83
N PHE A 46 -9.30 11.48 -8.54
CA PHE A 46 -8.88 10.62 -9.64
C PHE A 46 -8.12 11.40 -10.71
N ILE A 47 -8.72 12.50 -11.19
CA ILE A 47 -8.15 13.35 -12.24
C ILE A 47 -6.84 13.99 -11.74
N ARG A 48 -6.84 14.58 -10.54
CA ARG A 48 -5.67 15.27 -9.98
C ARG A 48 -4.50 14.31 -9.76
N ALA A 49 -4.75 13.15 -9.15
CA ALA A 49 -3.73 12.13 -8.94
C ALA A 49 -3.18 11.62 -10.28
N THR A 50 -4.05 11.31 -11.26
CA THR A 50 -3.62 10.86 -12.61
C THR A 50 -2.63 11.82 -13.26
N HIS A 51 -2.87 13.14 -13.16
CA HIS A 51 -2.01 14.15 -13.77
C HIS A 51 -0.69 14.37 -13.02
N LYS A 52 -0.61 13.97 -11.74
CA LYS A 52 0.54 14.23 -10.87
C LYS A 52 1.48 13.03 -10.73
N LEU A 53 0.95 11.83 -10.89
CA LEU A 53 1.68 10.58 -10.78
C LEU A 53 2.82 10.48 -11.80
N LYS A 54 4.00 10.08 -11.31
CA LYS A 54 5.18 9.71 -12.09
C LYS A 54 5.73 8.38 -11.62
N GLU A 55 6.35 7.65 -12.54
CA GLU A 55 7.03 6.39 -12.25
C GLU A 55 7.94 6.55 -11.02
N GLY A 56 7.87 5.59 -10.10
CA GLY A 56 8.59 5.65 -8.82
C GLY A 56 7.89 6.48 -7.75
N ASP A 57 6.68 6.98 -7.97
CA ASP A 57 5.92 7.53 -6.84
C ASP A 57 5.50 6.39 -5.90
N VAL A 58 5.67 6.61 -4.60
CA VAL A 58 5.09 5.78 -3.54
C VAL A 58 3.68 6.28 -3.28
N VAL A 59 2.69 5.40 -3.42
CA VAL A 59 1.30 5.75 -3.21
C VAL A 59 0.80 5.10 -1.94
N LEU A 60 0.42 5.95 -0.99
CA LEU A 60 -0.16 5.56 0.28
C LEU A 60 -1.67 5.58 0.16
N VAL A 61 -2.34 4.52 0.63
CA VAL A 61 -3.79 4.40 0.56
C VAL A 61 -4.36 3.85 1.85
N GLY A 62 -5.62 4.16 2.11
CA GLY A 62 -6.36 3.65 3.27
C GLY A 62 -7.74 3.16 2.86
N GLY A 63 -8.04 1.91 3.20
CA GLY A 63 -9.37 1.34 3.02
C GLY A 63 -10.05 1.31 4.38
N MET A 64 -11.27 1.87 4.50
CA MET A 64 -12.01 1.96 5.76
C MET A 64 -13.34 1.20 5.73
N ARG A 65 -13.58 0.39 4.70
CA ARG A 65 -14.82 -0.36 4.52
C ARG A 65 -14.83 -1.74 5.17
N ARG A 66 -13.69 -2.20 5.69
CA ARG A 66 -13.48 -3.57 6.19
C ARG A 66 -13.32 -3.62 7.69
N VAL A 67 -13.67 -4.75 8.31
CA VAL A 67 -13.58 -4.98 9.76
C VAL A 67 -12.21 -4.63 10.32
N VAL A 68 -11.14 -5.06 9.63
CA VAL A 68 -9.75 -4.81 10.07
C VAL A 68 -9.42 -3.32 10.11
N SER A 69 -10.02 -2.52 9.22
CA SER A 69 -9.80 -1.08 9.18
C SER A 69 -10.40 -0.34 10.37
N PHE A 70 -11.52 -0.83 10.91
CA PHE A 70 -12.13 -0.26 12.12
C PHE A 70 -11.29 -0.55 13.38
N VAL A 71 -10.59 -1.69 13.41
CA VAL A 71 -9.70 -2.04 14.53
C VAL A 71 -8.39 -1.26 14.47
N ILE A 72 -7.85 -1.03 13.27
CA ILE A 72 -6.58 -0.32 13.08
C ILE A 72 -6.78 1.19 13.20
N GLY A 73 -7.91 1.75 12.73
CA GLY A 73 -8.27 3.16 12.92
C GLY A 73 -7.36 4.18 12.22
N ILE A 74 -6.44 3.74 11.35
CA ILE A 74 -5.48 4.62 10.64
C ILE A 74 -6.00 4.90 9.23
N PRO A 75 -6.06 6.18 8.79
CA PRO A 75 -6.60 6.55 7.48
C PRO A 75 -5.68 6.22 6.31
N ILE A 76 -4.48 5.67 6.57
CA ILE A 76 -3.52 5.15 5.61
C ILE A 76 -3.02 3.81 6.17
N ASN A 77 -3.27 2.71 5.46
CA ASN A 77 -2.96 1.36 5.93
C ASN A 77 -2.29 0.45 4.91
N HIS A 78 -2.02 0.96 3.70
CA HIS A 78 -1.34 0.22 2.64
C HIS A 78 -0.47 1.16 1.80
N CYS A 79 0.54 0.61 1.12
CA CYS A 79 1.38 1.34 0.19
C CYS A 79 1.70 0.53 -1.07
N LEU A 80 1.93 1.25 -2.16
CA LEU A 80 2.21 0.72 -3.49
C LEU A 80 3.32 1.55 -4.15
N ILE A 81 4.00 0.98 -5.14
CA ILE A 81 4.89 1.73 -6.05
C ILE A 81 4.21 1.90 -7.41
N TYR A 82 4.19 3.14 -7.93
CA TYR A 82 3.64 3.42 -9.25
C TYR A 82 4.65 3.06 -10.35
N ARG A 83 4.26 2.10 -11.18
CA ARG A 83 5.06 1.60 -12.32
C ARG A 83 4.99 2.52 -13.54
N GLY A 84 3.98 3.39 -13.60
CA GLY A 84 3.61 4.07 -14.84
C GLY A 84 2.42 3.40 -15.53
N LYS A 85 1.94 4.05 -16.60
CA LYS A 85 0.82 3.55 -17.43
C LYS A 85 -0.42 3.14 -16.62
N ARG A 86 -0.75 3.89 -15.57
CA ARG A 86 -1.91 3.65 -14.67
C ARG A 86 -1.84 2.29 -13.97
N ARG A 87 -0.63 1.80 -13.67
CA ARG A 87 -0.40 0.53 -12.97
C ARG A 87 0.52 0.70 -11.76
N PHE A 88 0.31 -0.18 -10.80
CA PHE A 88 1.06 -0.27 -9.56
C PHE A 88 1.60 -1.69 -9.39
N VAL A 89 2.67 -1.80 -8.63
CA VAL A 89 3.08 -3.06 -8.00
C VAL A 89 2.88 -2.90 -6.50
N HIS A 90 2.29 -3.92 -5.87
CA HIS A 90 2.08 -3.93 -4.42
C HIS A 90 2.09 -5.34 -3.87
N SER A 91 2.12 -5.48 -2.54
CA SER A 91 1.96 -6.78 -1.87
C SER A 91 0.72 -6.76 -0.98
N VAL A 92 -0.24 -7.63 -1.28
CA VAL A 92 -1.47 -7.84 -0.50
C VAL A 92 -1.54 -9.27 0.00
N ALA A 93 -2.62 -9.70 0.66
CA ALA A 93 -2.72 -11.03 1.25
C ALA A 93 -2.36 -12.18 0.30
N ASP A 94 -2.62 -12.04 -1.00
CA ASP A 94 -2.31 -13.05 -2.03
C ASP A 94 -0.87 -12.98 -2.57
N GLY A 95 -0.09 -12.03 -2.08
CA GLY A 95 1.29 -11.79 -2.45
C GLY A 95 1.48 -10.53 -3.30
N VAL A 96 2.62 -10.48 -3.98
CA VAL A 96 3.03 -9.37 -4.84
C VAL A 96 2.32 -9.48 -6.19
N GLU A 97 1.60 -8.44 -6.57
CA GLU A 97 0.80 -8.43 -7.79
C GLU A 97 0.72 -7.03 -8.42
N TYR A 98 0.16 -6.98 -9.63
CA TYR A 98 -0.16 -5.73 -10.30
C TYR A 98 -1.56 -5.23 -9.92
N ALA A 99 -1.69 -3.92 -9.73
CA ALA A 99 -2.98 -3.25 -9.61
C ALA A 99 -3.15 -2.18 -10.67
N SER A 100 -4.37 -2.01 -11.21
CA SER A 100 -4.67 -0.85 -12.04
C SER A 100 -5.01 0.36 -11.15
N PHE A 101 -4.80 1.57 -11.67
CA PHE A 101 -5.18 2.78 -10.94
C PHE A 101 -6.67 2.85 -10.63
N HIS A 102 -7.51 2.38 -11.55
CA HIS A 102 -8.95 2.30 -11.33
C HIS A 102 -9.26 1.34 -10.17
N ASP A 103 -8.62 0.17 -10.12
CA ASP A 103 -8.83 -0.79 -9.05
C ASP A 103 -8.42 -0.24 -7.68
N VAL A 104 -7.24 0.37 -7.58
CA VAL A 104 -6.76 1.02 -6.36
C VAL A 104 -7.75 2.13 -5.95
N PHE A 105 -8.12 2.97 -6.91
CA PHE A 105 -9.03 4.08 -6.64
C PHE A 105 -10.42 3.62 -6.17
N CYS A 106 -10.96 2.54 -6.74
CA CYS A 106 -12.25 1.99 -6.32
C CYS A 106 -12.18 1.23 -4.99
N GLU A 107 -11.03 0.67 -4.65
CA GLU A 107 -10.82 -0.16 -3.45
C GLU A 107 -10.52 0.66 -2.19
N TYR A 108 -9.79 1.77 -2.31
CA TYR A 108 -9.37 2.57 -1.17
C TYR A 108 -10.18 3.87 -1.06
N ASP A 109 -10.35 4.33 0.18
CA ASP A 109 -11.12 5.53 0.51
C ASP A 109 -10.24 6.79 0.58
N THR A 110 -8.93 6.64 0.71
CA THR A 110 -7.98 7.74 0.84
C THR A 110 -6.72 7.49 0.00
N MET A 111 -6.05 8.55 -0.42
CA MET A 111 -4.84 8.46 -1.23
C MET A 111 -3.89 9.63 -0.97
N ALA A 112 -2.61 9.32 -0.80
CA ALA A 112 -1.51 10.27 -0.86
C ALA A 112 -0.42 9.76 -1.81
N VAL A 113 0.25 10.67 -2.50
CA VAL A 113 1.35 10.36 -3.43
C VAL A 113 2.60 11.03 -2.92
N LEU A 114 3.63 10.22 -2.69
CA LEU A 114 4.95 10.62 -2.24
C LEU A 114 5.96 10.37 -3.37
N ARG A 115 6.89 11.30 -3.56
CA ARG A 115 7.96 11.18 -4.56
C ARG A 115 9.32 11.16 -3.88
N PRO A 116 10.18 10.17 -4.14
CA PRO A 116 11.54 10.17 -3.60
C PRO A 116 12.32 11.40 -4.09
N LYS A 117 12.96 12.12 -3.18
CA LYS A 117 13.81 13.28 -3.49
C LYS A 117 15.22 12.80 -3.88
N ASN A 118 15.93 13.57 -4.69
CA ASN A 118 17.37 13.35 -4.97
C ASN A 118 17.73 11.95 -5.53
N ILE A 119 16.78 11.26 -6.16
CA ILE A 119 17.02 9.98 -6.84
C ILE A 119 17.12 10.19 -8.35
N SER A 120 18.02 9.46 -9.02
CA SER A 120 18.13 9.52 -10.48
C SER A 120 17.00 8.74 -11.17
N GLN A 121 16.63 9.17 -12.38
CA GLN A 121 15.60 8.45 -13.16
C GLN A 121 16.01 6.99 -13.44
N SER A 122 17.31 6.72 -13.64
CA SER A 122 17.80 5.35 -13.85
C SER A 122 17.66 4.49 -12.60
N ALA A 123 17.85 5.05 -11.40
CA ALA A 123 17.59 4.36 -10.15
C ALA A 123 16.08 4.11 -9.95
N VAL A 124 15.22 5.07 -10.30
CA VAL A 124 13.76 4.88 -10.28
C VAL A 124 13.33 3.70 -11.16
N VAL A 125 13.83 3.64 -12.40
CA VAL A 125 13.51 2.54 -13.32
C VAL A 125 13.94 1.19 -12.72
N LYS A 126 15.17 1.09 -12.19
CA LYS A 126 15.67 -0.14 -11.54
C LYS A 126 14.87 -0.53 -10.29
N ALA A 127 14.39 0.44 -9.52
CA ALA A 127 13.53 0.18 -8.35
C ALA A 127 12.19 -0.43 -8.78
N ILE A 128 11.60 0.07 -9.86
CA ILE A 128 10.37 -0.48 -10.45
C ILE A 128 10.63 -1.87 -11.03
N GLU A 129 11.71 -2.08 -11.78
CA GLU A 129 12.11 -3.40 -12.31
C GLU A 129 12.27 -4.42 -11.19
N PHE A 130 12.89 -4.03 -10.07
CA PHE A 130 12.97 -4.88 -8.89
C PHE A 130 11.58 -5.26 -8.39
N ALA A 131 10.66 -4.31 -8.24
CA ALA A 131 9.28 -4.58 -7.82
C ALA A 131 8.60 -5.61 -8.74
N GLU A 132 8.73 -5.42 -10.05
CA GLU A 132 8.15 -6.31 -11.06
C GLU A 132 8.69 -7.74 -10.97
N GLN A 133 9.99 -7.89 -10.71
CA GLN A 133 10.61 -9.20 -10.49
C GLN A 133 10.11 -9.92 -9.23
N GLN A 134 9.51 -9.18 -8.28
CA GLN A 134 8.92 -9.77 -7.09
C GLN A 134 7.49 -10.27 -7.31
N VAL A 135 6.83 -9.92 -8.43
CA VAL A 135 5.46 -10.33 -8.73
C VAL A 135 5.33 -11.86 -8.67
N GLY A 136 4.32 -12.33 -7.95
CA GLY A 136 4.07 -13.74 -7.66
C GLY A 136 4.61 -14.21 -6.31
N LYS A 137 5.56 -13.49 -5.69
CA LYS A 137 6.04 -13.84 -4.34
C LYS A 137 4.91 -13.71 -3.30
N PRO A 138 4.87 -14.59 -2.29
CA PRO A 138 3.84 -14.58 -1.26
C PRO A 138 3.91 -13.36 -0.34
N TYR A 139 2.81 -13.14 0.38
CA TYR A 139 2.75 -12.10 1.41
C TYR A 139 3.55 -12.50 2.66
N ASN A 140 4.27 -11.54 3.23
CA ASN A 140 4.94 -11.74 4.51
C ASN A 140 4.03 -11.36 5.68
N TYR A 141 3.51 -12.37 6.38
CA TYR A 141 2.72 -12.18 7.59
C TYR A 141 3.57 -11.93 8.84
N ASP A 142 4.90 -12.11 8.76
CA ASP A 142 5.84 -11.78 9.84
C ASP A 142 6.42 -10.38 9.62
N LEU A 143 5.67 -9.37 10.06
CA LEU A 143 5.96 -7.97 9.74
C LEU A 143 7.27 -7.46 10.37
N LEU A 144 7.81 -8.15 11.37
CA LEU A 144 9.07 -7.79 12.04
C LEU A 144 10.30 -8.43 11.38
N LYS A 145 10.11 -9.43 10.50
CA LYS A 145 11.22 -10.13 9.86
C LYS A 145 11.15 -9.93 8.36
N THR A 146 12.15 -9.26 7.79
CA THR A 146 12.34 -9.23 6.35
C THR A 146 12.71 -10.63 5.85
N LYS A 147 12.10 -11.03 4.73
CA LYS A 147 12.41 -12.30 4.07
C LYS A 147 12.59 -12.07 2.58
N ASN A 148 13.56 -12.75 1.98
CA ASN A 148 13.82 -12.60 0.54
C ASN A 148 12.75 -13.27 -0.33
N ASP A 149 11.97 -14.18 0.24
CA ASP A 149 10.96 -14.99 -0.44
C ASP A 149 9.52 -14.52 -0.21
N ALA A 150 9.29 -13.48 0.59
CA ALA A 150 7.97 -12.94 0.86
C ALA A 150 8.05 -11.46 1.26
N PHE A 151 7.06 -10.66 0.85
CA PHE A 151 7.03 -9.23 1.16
C PHE A 151 5.69 -8.82 1.76
N CYS A 152 5.69 -7.97 2.80
CA CYS A 152 4.54 -7.12 3.07
C CYS A 152 4.64 -5.83 2.23
N CYS A 153 3.61 -4.99 2.25
CA CYS A 153 3.56 -3.81 1.38
C CYS A 153 4.71 -2.83 1.60
N THR A 154 5.03 -2.52 2.86
CA THR A 154 6.13 -1.59 3.21
C THR A 154 7.49 -2.20 2.91
N GLN A 155 7.69 -3.49 3.22
CA GLN A 155 8.92 -4.21 2.88
C GLN A 155 9.18 -4.27 1.37
N LEU A 156 8.15 -4.44 0.55
CA LEU A 156 8.29 -4.42 -0.90
C LEU A 156 8.80 -3.06 -1.37
N VAL A 157 8.11 -1.98 -0.98
CA VAL A 157 8.46 -0.61 -1.42
C VAL A 157 9.86 -0.21 -0.91
N ASP A 158 10.16 -0.47 0.36
CA ASP A 158 11.47 -0.21 0.94
C ASP A 158 12.58 -1.01 0.23
N GLY A 159 12.32 -2.29 -0.05
CA GLY A 159 13.24 -3.15 -0.81
C GLY A 159 13.53 -2.65 -2.22
N CYS A 160 12.53 -2.10 -2.92
CA CYS A 160 12.71 -1.51 -4.26
C CYS A 160 13.77 -0.41 -4.25
N TYR A 161 13.70 0.49 -3.27
CA TYR A 161 14.60 1.62 -3.15
C TYR A 161 15.98 1.23 -2.58
N LYS A 162 16.01 0.35 -1.58
CA LYS A 162 17.27 -0.18 -1.04
C LYS A 162 18.09 -0.91 -2.11
N ASN A 163 17.44 -1.63 -3.03
CA ASN A 163 18.12 -2.29 -4.15
C ASN A 163 18.88 -1.33 -5.08
N VAL A 164 18.51 -0.04 -5.08
CA VAL A 164 19.18 1.00 -5.89
C VAL A 164 19.99 1.97 -5.04
N GLY A 165 20.24 1.64 -3.77
CA GLY A 165 21.02 2.45 -2.84
C GLY A 165 20.30 3.71 -2.34
N PHE A 166 18.97 3.79 -2.48
CA PHE A 166 18.18 4.88 -1.93
C PHE A 166 17.73 4.55 -0.51
N ASP A 167 18.04 5.41 0.44
CA ASP A 167 17.58 5.31 1.82
C ASP A 167 16.21 5.98 1.98
N CYS A 168 15.19 5.18 2.26
CA CYS A 168 13.84 5.66 2.52
C CYS A 168 13.68 6.36 3.88
N GLY A 169 14.73 6.43 4.71
CA GLY A 169 14.68 7.02 6.05
C GLY A 169 13.87 6.19 7.06
N LEU A 170 13.70 4.89 6.79
CA LEU A 170 12.90 3.97 7.61
C LEU A 170 13.79 3.27 8.64
N LYS A 171 13.36 3.26 9.90
CA LYS A 171 14.05 2.53 10.97
C LYS A 171 13.67 1.05 10.91
N SER A 172 14.65 0.18 10.64
CA SER A 172 14.43 -1.25 10.39
C SER A 172 14.13 -2.09 11.64
N GLU A 173 14.28 -1.53 12.83
CA GLU A 173 14.13 -2.26 14.10
C GLU A 173 12.67 -2.39 14.55
N ASP A 174 11.77 -1.60 13.95
CA ASP A 174 10.34 -1.57 14.27
C ASP A 174 9.46 -2.05 13.11
N LEU A 175 8.20 -2.33 13.43
CA LEU A 175 7.15 -2.51 12.43
C LEU A 175 7.03 -1.24 11.55
N ILE A 176 7.49 -1.34 10.30
CA ILE A 176 7.39 -0.25 9.32
C ILE A 176 5.93 -0.10 8.88
N LYS A 177 5.33 1.03 9.21
CA LYS A 177 3.98 1.43 8.78
C LYS A 177 4.05 2.21 7.46
N PRO A 178 3.01 2.15 6.62
CA PRO A 178 2.96 2.95 5.39
C PRO A 178 3.17 4.46 5.62
N THR A 179 2.74 4.99 6.77
CA THR A 179 2.94 6.39 7.14
C THR A 179 4.39 6.76 7.42
N ASP A 180 5.29 5.78 7.65
CA ASP A 180 6.69 6.06 7.96
C ASP A 180 7.46 6.55 6.72
N PHE A 181 6.92 6.33 5.51
CA PHE A 181 7.41 6.94 4.28
C PHE A 181 7.18 8.47 4.24
N ILE A 182 6.37 9.02 5.15
CA ILE A 182 6.15 10.46 5.26
C ILE A 182 7.29 11.06 6.09
N ASN A 183 8.43 11.25 5.45
CA ASN A 183 9.64 11.79 6.05
C ASN A 183 10.42 12.63 5.02
N GLU A 184 11.58 13.14 5.41
CA GLU A 184 12.37 14.06 4.58
C GLU A 184 12.89 13.46 3.26
N ALA A 185 13.01 12.14 3.15
CA ALA A 185 13.41 11.46 1.91
C ALA A 185 12.37 11.60 0.79
N PHE A 186 11.13 11.98 1.12
CA PHE A 186 10.03 12.08 0.17
C PHE A 186 9.41 13.49 0.14
N GLU A 187 8.90 13.86 -1.04
CA GLU A 187 8.05 15.03 -1.24
C GLU A 187 6.60 14.60 -1.40
N THR A 188 5.67 15.25 -0.69
CA THR A 188 4.23 15.01 -0.85
C THR A 188 3.71 15.73 -2.10
N ILE A 189 3.32 14.96 -3.11
CA ILE A 189 2.89 15.48 -4.42
C ILE A 189 1.37 15.66 -4.48
N PHE A 190 0.62 14.78 -3.82
CA PHE A 190 -0.84 14.78 -3.83
C PHE A 190 -1.37 14.20 -2.52
N VAL A 191 -2.49 14.76 -2.07
CA VAL A 191 -3.30 14.29 -0.95
C VAL A 191 -4.75 14.43 -1.38
N SER A 192 -5.54 13.36 -1.20
CA SER A 192 -6.97 13.35 -1.53
C SER A 192 -7.73 14.35 -0.67
N HIS A 193 -8.85 14.88 -1.19
CA HIS A 193 -9.61 15.95 -0.53
C HIS A 193 -10.11 15.61 0.89
N ASN A 194 -10.21 14.34 1.21
CA ASN A 194 -10.68 13.82 2.49
C ASN A 194 -9.55 13.54 3.50
N LEU A 195 -8.30 13.80 3.13
CA LEU A 195 -7.15 13.71 4.01
C LEU A 195 -6.56 15.09 4.29
N LYS A 196 -6.06 15.28 5.51
CA LYS A 196 -5.23 16.42 5.87
C LYS A 196 -3.94 15.93 6.50
N PHE A 197 -2.82 16.55 6.14
CA PHE A 197 -1.55 16.33 6.84
C PHE A 197 -1.44 17.34 7.98
N ASN A 198 -1.29 16.84 9.21
CA ASN A 198 -1.21 17.63 10.42
C ASN A 198 -0.20 17.00 11.38
N ASN A 199 0.76 17.80 11.88
CA ASN A 199 1.76 17.36 12.86
C ASN A 199 2.44 16.02 12.51
N GLY A 200 2.83 15.82 11.25
CA GLY A 200 3.50 14.58 10.81
C GLY A 200 2.58 13.40 10.54
N LYS A 201 1.25 13.56 10.58
CA LYS A 201 0.28 12.47 10.40
C LYS A 201 -0.83 12.86 9.41
N PHE A 202 -1.36 11.87 8.71
CA PHE A 202 -2.61 12.03 7.95
C PHE A 202 -3.81 11.80 8.86
N GLU A 203 -4.75 12.72 8.80
CA GLU A 203 -6.02 12.69 9.51
C GLU A 203 -7.17 12.68 8.50
N LEU A 204 -8.20 11.88 8.77
CA LEU A 204 -9.42 11.89 7.97
C LEU A 204 -10.26 13.12 8.34
N LEU A 205 -10.77 13.84 7.35
CA LEU A 205 -11.68 14.95 7.62
C LEU A 205 -13.07 14.43 8.02
N GLU A 206 -13.47 14.64 9.28
CA GLU A 206 -14.71 14.12 9.88
C GLU A 206 -15.99 14.54 9.17
N ASN A 207 -15.99 15.66 8.43
CA ASN A 207 -17.18 16.18 7.76
C ASN A 207 -17.61 15.40 6.50
N ILE A 208 -16.91 14.34 6.13
CA ILE A 208 -17.18 13.56 4.91
C ILE A 208 -17.87 12.21 5.24
N SER A 209 -17.87 11.76 6.50
CA SER A 209 -18.50 10.49 6.90
C SER A 209 -20.01 10.54 7.11
N ASN A 210 -20.63 11.73 7.12
CA ASN A 210 -22.07 11.94 7.39
C ASN A 210 -22.91 12.29 6.14
N LYS A 211 -22.41 12.03 4.93
CA LYS A 211 -23.16 12.17 3.66
C LYS A 211 -23.14 10.86 2.87
#